data_AF-A0A6L9SJ48-F1
#
_entry.id   AF-A0A6L9SJ48-F1
#
_cell.length_a   1.000
_cell.length_b   1.000
_cell.length_c   1.000
_cell.angle_alpha   90.00
_cell.angle_beta   90.00
_cell.angle_gamma   90.00
#
_symmetry.space_group_name_H-M   'P 1'
#
loop_
_entity.id
_entity.type
_entity.pdbx_description
1 polymer ?
#
loop_
_entity_poly.entity_id
_entity_poly.type
_entity_poly.pdbx_seq_one_letter_code
_entity_poly.pdbx_strand_id
1 'polypeptide(L)'
;MNERPPITVVLDRDALRPSPDDAGPPWERYCIEVLDHLRLPYQVVSQADPVPQDGSGIVLLPGSARLEQNDVAAVRRWIAAGGVAVCVGAGPLSAAFDIVGAAPVDAGHTVVTGENGWVDPPDVALRALGGTRLSVTGSREETAVLARWRDDASPALAVRRYGDGYVIVSGVDLWQTIVRIQQGDPVHQDGEPAADGSAAVDDGVLKCDDGITLTYASDRALPPGPWTPRTDGREGLQPVPVFHRPHADLWRRLFLQLLFEAAGRTGVVLPWLHYWPSGVPAVAHLSVDSDRNVSEEAETTLRLFDEIGVTTTWCHVYPGGYEPDVVRAIAEQGHEHALHYNAVGDADIATWGRSQLRAQYQWARAMTGHEEIVSNKNHYTRWEGWDEFYRWCVEFGIRIDESRGPSKQGNVGFPFGTAHLFFPMGRRAADATGVGSDHGERLDVLVLPMHAQDLAWAAHESVRDVILDQALAHHGVAHFLFHPVHLHRRGYVRDACREVVELARRSGMPWWTAAQLNDWERLRREVTLSVRQPEAGAIEVVARTPRPVSAAAINLALPETWNGAAITVESTMDSAAGTAVRHTMSERHGRAMLELSADLPAGTTRLTLRLSPTGTPAATGGGTHR
;
A
#
# COMPACT_ATOMS: atom_id res chain seq x y z
N MET A 1 -31.62 1.82 -15.24
CA MET A 1 -30.25 2.25 -15.60
C MET A 1 -29.29 1.23 -15.04
N ASN A 2 -28.35 0.72 -15.85
CA ASN A 2 -27.48 -0.37 -15.45
C ASN A 2 -26.33 0.16 -14.59
N GLU A 3 -26.00 -0.54 -13.52
CA GLU A 3 -24.73 -0.34 -12.81
C GLU A 3 -23.59 -0.69 -13.75
N ARG A 4 -22.63 0.21 -13.88
CA ARG A 4 -21.43 -0.05 -14.69
C ARG A 4 -20.19 0.35 -13.92
N PRO A 5 -19.14 -0.50 -13.95
CA PRO A 5 -17.86 -0.13 -13.40
C PRO A 5 -17.19 0.92 -14.30
N PRO A 6 -16.70 2.04 -13.74
CA PRO A 6 -16.02 3.10 -14.49
C PRO A 6 -14.65 2.69 -15.03
N ILE A 7 -14.03 1.64 -14.49
CA ILE A 7 -12.75 1.10 -14.94
C ILE A 7 -12.96 -0.26 -15.60
N THR A 8 -12.40 -0.45 -16.79
CA THR A 8 -12.29 -1.74 -17.47
C THR A 8 -10.83 -2.14 -17.55
N VAL A 9 -10.45 -3.24 -16.90
CA VAL A 9 -9.11 -3.79 -16.93
C VAL A 9 -9.03 -4.87 -18.00
N VAL A 10 -8.14 -4.69 -18.98
CA VAL A 10 -7.96 -5.62 -20.09
C VAL A 10 -6.83 -6.59 -19.75
N LEU A 11 -7.18 -7.82 -19.36
CA LEU A 11 -6.22 -8.89 -19.08
C LEU A 11 -6.40 -10.03 -20.08
N ASP A 12 -5.32 -10.39 -20.78
CA ASP A 12 -5.35 -11.49 -21.75
C ASP A 12 -5.37 -12.84 -21.04
N ARG A 13 -6.50 -13.55 -21.04
CA ARG A 13 -6.59 -14.86 -20.37
C ARG A 13 -5.69 -15.94 -20.99
N ASP A 14 -5.29 -15.82 -22.26
CA ASP A 14 -4.57 -16.85 -23.01
C ASP A 14 -3.05 -16.60 -23.10
N ALA A 15 -2.59 -15.34 -23.13
CA ALA A 15 -1.16 -15.01 -22.91
C ALA A 15 -0.68 -15.32 -21.48
N LEU A 16 -1.60 -15.75 -20.60
CA LEU A 16 -1.31 -16.22 -19.24
C LEU A 16 -0.97 -17.72 -19.19
N ARG A 17 -0.97 -18.45 -20.33
CA ARG A 17 -0.38 -19.80 -20.38
C ARG A 17 1.15 -19.67 -20.34
N PRO A 18 1.84 -20.33 -19.39
CA PRO A 18 3.29 -20.23 -19.32
C PRO A 18 3.91 -20.68 -20.65
N SER A 19 4.75 -19.84 -21.22
CA SER A 19 5.82 -20.36 -22.08
C SER A 19 6.77 -21.14 -21.18
N PRO A 20 7.32 -22.29 -21.60
CA PRO A 20 8.36 -23.00 -20.85
C PRO A 20 9.54 -22.11 -20.44
N ASP A 21 9.73 -20.99 -21.15
CA ASP A 21 10.81 -20.02 -20.94
C ASP A 21 10.40 -18.81 -20.05
N ASP A 22 9.13 -18.67 -19.64
CA ASP A 22 8.61 -17.50 -18.92
C ASP A 22 8.11 -17.88 -17.52
N ALA A 23 9.06 -18.14 -16.62
CA ALA A 23 8.81 -18.52 -15.22
C ALA A 23 8.57 -17.31 -14.29
N GLY A 24 8.42 -16.11 -14.85
CA GLY A 24 8.20 -14.87 -14.11
C GLY A 24 6.82 -14.78 -13.46
N PRO A 25 6.68 -14.03 -12.35
CA PRO A 25 5.38 -13.66 -11.79
C PRO A 25 4.56 -12.83 -12.79
N PRO A 26 3.22 -12.95 -12.80
CA PRO A 26 2.36 -12.21 -13.70
C PRO A 26 2.17 -10.77 -13.21
N TRP A 27 3.20 -9.93 -13.33
CA TRP A 27 3.26 -8.57 -12.79
C TRP A 27 2.00 -7.76 -13.12
N GLU A 28 1.50 -7.86 -14.35
CA GLU A 28 0.30 -7.16 -14.82
C GLU A 28 -0.95 -7.41 -13.97
N ARG A 29 -1.05 -8.55 -13.29
CA ARG A 29 -2.18 -8.86 -12.41
C ARG A 29 -2.15 -8.06 -11.10
N TYR A 30 -1.00 -7.54 -10.70
CA TYR A 30 -0.90 -6.75 -9.47
C TYR A 30 -1.70 -5.44 -9.53
N CYS A 31 -2.06 -4.96 -10.73
CA CYS A 31 -3.01 -3.85 -10.85
C CYS A 31 -4.33 -4.13 -10.14
N ILE A 32 -4.80 -5.39 -10.12
CA ILE A 32 -5.99 -5.80 -9.40
C ILE A 32 -5.83 -5.55 -7.90
N GLU A 33 -4.67 -5.90 -7.33
CA GLU A 33 -4.41 -5.66 -5.91
C GLU A 33 -4.41 -4.16 -5.60
N VAL A 34 -3.85 -3.31 -6.47
CA VAL A 34 -3.89 -1.84 -6.30
C VAL A 34 -5.33 -1.30 -6.33
N LEU A 35 -6.17 -1.79 -7.25
CA LEU A 35 -7.58 -1.38 -7.34
C LEU A 35 -8.42 -1.93 -6.18
N ASP A 36 -8.21 -3.19 -5.80
CA ASP A 36 -8.84 -3.87 -4.67
C ASP A 36 -8.43 -3.24 -3.33
N HIS A 37 -7.22 -2.69 -3.23
CA HIS A 37 -6.77 -2.01 -2.02
C HIS A 37 -7.60 -0.73 -1.77
N LEU A 38 -8.20 -0.11 -2.79
CA LEU A 38 -9.05 1.08 -2.65
C LEU A 38 -10.54 0.81 -2.89
N ARG A 39 -10.89 -0.44 -3.21
CA ARG A 39 -12.25 -0.84 -3.64
C ARG A 39 -12.76 0.02 -4.79
N LEU A 40 -11.84 0.43 -5.68
CA LEU A 40 -12.20 1.10 -6.92
C LEU A 40 -13.10 0.16 -7.72
N PRO A 41 -14.25 0.63 -8.25
CA PRO A 41 -15.13 -0.22 -9.04
C PRO A 41 -14.53 -0.49 -10.42
N TYR A 42 -14.26 -1.76 -10.73
CA TYR A 42 -13.75 -2.18 -12.03
C TYR A 42 -14.39 -3.49 -12.51
N GLN A 43 -14.25 -3.76 -13.81
CA GLN A 43 -14.45 -5.09 -14.41
C GLN A 43 -13.19 -5.57 -15.09
N VAL A 44 -13.04 -6.88 -15.22
CA VAL A 44 -11.96 -7.50 -16.00
C VAL A 44 -12.53 -8.09 -17.27
N VAL A 45 -11.97 -7.71 -18.42
CA VAL A 45 -12.34 -8.23 -19.75
C VAL A 45 -11.12 -8.83 -20.44
N SER A 46 -11.36 -9.68 -21.44
CA SER A 46 -10.30 -10.18 -22.32
C SER A 46 -9.92 -9.14 -23.37
N GLN A 47 -8.78 -9.33 -24.04
CA GLN A 47 -8.33 -8.45 -25.13
C GLN A 47 -9.28 -8.40 -26.33
N ALA A 48 -10.20 -9.36 -26.48
CA ALA A 48 -11.11 -9.46 -27.62
C ALA A 48 -12.25 -8.42 -27.62
N ASP A 49 -12.51 -7.77 -26.48
CA ASP A 49 -13.50 -6.68 -26.39
C ASP A 49 -13.00 -5.58 -25.43
N PRO A 50 -11.98 -4.81 -25.83
CA PRO A 50 -11.27 -3.91 -24.93
C PRO A 50 -12.00 -2.57 -24.68
N VAL A 51 -13.09 -2.29 -25.40
CA VAL A 51 -13.75 -0.98 -25.41
C VAL A 51 -15.16 -1.05 -24.81
N PRO A 52 -15.50 -0.18 -23.84
CA PRO A 52 -16.87 -0.03 -23.35
C PRO A 52 -17.84 0.45 -24.46
N GLN A 53 -19.04 -0.14 -24.52
CA GLN A 53 -20.03 0.13 -25.58
C GLN A 53 -20.71 1.52 -25.50
N ASP A 54 -20.49 2.29 -24.43
CA ASP A 54 -21.23 3.51 -24.07
C ASP A 54 -20.43 4.81 -24.16
N GLY A 55 -19.17 4.75 -24.60
CA GLY A 55 -18.41 5.94 -25.02
C GLY A 55 -17.65 6.70 -23.94
N SER A 56 -17.82 6.39 -22.64
CA SER A 56 -17.08 7.04 -21.54
C SER A 56 -16.62 6.01 -20.50
N GLY A 57 -15.44 6.24 -19.91
CA GLY A 57 -14.83 5.33 -18.94
C GLY A 57 -13.30 5.32 -19.04
N ILE A 58 -12.68 4.51 -18.18
CA ILE A 58 -11.24 4.31 -18.17
C ILE A 58 -10.94 2.85 -18.55
N VAL A 59 -10.11 2.65 -19.56
CA VAL A 59 -9.58 1.34 -19.95
C VAL A 59 -8.14 1.25 -19.47
N LEU A 60 -7.88 0.32 -18.55
CA LEU A 60 -6.55 0.01 -18.04
C LEU A 60 -5.99 -1.20 -18.81
N LEU A 61 -4.87 -0.98 -19.49
CA LEU A 61 -4.06 -2.02 -20.12
C LEU A 61 -2.80 -2.20 -19.25
N PRO A 62 -2.78 -3.18 -18.33
CA PRO A 62 -1.74 -3.30 -17.31
C PRO A 62 -0.42 -3.85 -17.86
N GLY A 63 -0.31 -4.10 -19.15
CA GLY A 63 0.93 -4.44 -19.84
C GLY A 63 0.83 -4.03 -21.31
N SER A 64 1.87 -4.30 -22.09
CA SER A 64 1.90 -4.08 -23.54
C SER A 64 0.87 -4.96 -24.25
N ALA A 65 -0.38 -4.52 -24.28
CA ALA A 65 -1.48 -5.25 -24.89
C ALA A 65 -1.23 -5.45 -26.39
N ARG A 66 -1.42 -6.69 -26.86
CA ARG A 66 -1.25 -7.08 -28.26
C ARG A 66 -2.57 -6.92 -29.00
N LEU A 67 -3.07 -5.68 -29.05
CA LEU A 67 -4.32 -5.38 -29.75
C LEU A 67 -4.13 -5.49 -31.27
N GLU A 68 -5.11 -6.09 -31.94
CA GLU A 68 -5.13 -6.10 -33.41
C GLU A 68 -5.43 -4.70 -33.96
N GLN A 69 -5.15 -4.48 -35.25
CA GLN A 69 -5.32 -3.17 -35.88
C GLN A 69 -6.77 -2.65 -35.81
N ASN A 70 -7.76 -3.55 -35.89
CA ASN A 70 -9.17 -3.20 -35.76
C ASN A 70 -9.51 -2.74 -34.34
N ASP A 71 -8.97 -3.42 -33.32
CA ASP A 71 -9.16 -3.07 -31.91
C ASP A 71 -8.49 -1.74 -31.59
N VAL A 72 -7.25 -1.52 -32.08
CA VAL A 72 -6.57 -0.22 -31.96
C VAL A 72 -7.43 0.89 -32.57
N ALA A 73 -8.00 0.68 -33.76
CA ALA A 73 -8.87 1.66 -34.39
C ALA A 73 -10.17 1.91 -33.60
N ALA A 74 -10.74 0.88 -32.97
CA ALA A 74 -11.91 1.00 -32.10
C ALA A 74 -11.59 1.81 -30.83
N VAL A 75 -10.51 1.46 -30.13
CA VAL A 75 -10.04 2.18 -28.94
C VAL A 75 -9.74 3.64 -29.28
N ARG A 76 -9.11 3.93 -30.43
CA ARG A 76 -8.86 5.30 -30.88
C ARG A 76 -10.14 6.12 -31.06
N ARG A 77 -11.16 5.56 -31.71
CA ARG A 77 -12.46 6.24 -31.88
C ARG A 77 -13.13 6.49 -30.53
N TRP A 78 -13.03 5.54 -29.62
CA TRP A 78 -13.56 5.67 -28.26
C TRP A 78 -12.83 6.75 -27.46
N ILE A 79 -11.49 6.81 -27.51
CA ILE A 79 -10.71 7.89 -26.89
C ILE A 79 -11.11 9.24 -27.48
N ALA A 80 -11.23 9.35 -28.81
CA ALA A 80 -11.65 10.60 -29.46
C ALA A 80 -13.00 11.12 -28.95
N ALA A 81 -13.89 10.23 -28.50
CA ALA A 81 -15.21 10.53 -27.97
C ALA A 81 -15.25 10.79 -26.45
N GLY A 82 -14.10 10.85 -25.77
CA GLY A 82 -14.01 11.12 -24.33
C GLY A 82 -13.50 9.97 -23.47
N GLY A 83 -13.16 8.83 -24.06
CA GLY A 83 -12.56 7.70 -23.33
C GLY A 83 -11.12 7.96 -22.87
N VAL A 84 -10.68 7.24 -21.82
CA VAL A 84 -9.30 7.29 -21.34
C VAL A 84 -8.64 5.91 -21.40
N ALA A 85 -7.54 5.77 -22.13
CA ALA A 85 -6.69 4.58 -22.05
C ALA A 85 -5.48 4.83 -21.15
N VAL A 86 -5.24 3.93 -20.20
CA VAL A 86 -4.04 3.89 -19.36
C VAL A 86 -3.24 2.65 -19.73
N CYS A 87 -2.08 2.83 -20.35
CA CYS A 87 -1.19 1.77 -20.80
C CYS A 87 0.04 1.70 -19.91
N VAL A 88 0.34 0.51 -19.38
CA VAL A 88 1.65 0.20 -18.79
C VAL A 88 2.45 -0.57 -19.83
N GLY A 89 3.62 -0.05 -20.19
CA GLY A 89 4.40 -0.49 -21.34
C GLY A 89 3.96 0.18 -22.65
N ALA A 90 4.87 0.16 -23.63
CA ALA A 90 4.59 0.61 -24.98
C ALA A 90 4.14 -0.56 -25.88
N GLY A 91 3.23 -0.29 -26.83
CA GLY A 91 2.68 -1.31 -27.72
C GLY A 91 1.92 -0.72 -28.91
N PRO A 92 1.17 -1.55 -29.67
CA PRO A 92 0.42 -1.11 -30.85
C PRO A 92 -0.52 0.07 -30.58
N LEU A 93 -1.19 0.09 -29.43
CA LEU A 93 -2.09 1.19 -29.05
C LEU A 93 -1.32 2.50 -28.83
N SER A 94 -0.27 2.49 -28.00
CA SER A 94 0.52 3.71 -27.71
C SER A 94 1.20 4.23 -28.97
N ALA A 95 1.69 3.34 -29.84
CA ALA A 95 2.30 3.70 -31.12
C ALA A 95 1.33 4.41 -32.06
N ALA A 96 0.04 4.08 -32.00
CA ALA A 96 -1.00 4.77 -32.76
C ALA A 96 -1.19 6.24 -32.32
N PHE A 97 -0.68 6.59 -31.15
CA PHE A 97 -0.61 7.94 -30.60
C PHE A 97 0.83 8.45 -30.52
N ASP A 98 1.72 7.97 -31.41
CA ASP A 98 3.11 8.39 -31.54
C ASP A 98 3.93 8.38 -30.23
N ILE A 99 3.57 7.48 -29.31
CA ILE A 99 4.32 7.16 -28.10
C ILE A 99 4.80 5.72 -28.23
N VAL A 100 6.07 5.54 -28.57
CA VAL A 100 6.67 4.23 -28.87
C VAL A 100 7.74 3.86 -27.85
N GLY A 101 7.95 2.56 -27.61
CA GLY A 101 9.07 2.07 -26.84
C GLY A 101 10.37 2.22 -27.63
N ALA A 102 11.40 2.78 -27.01
CA ALA A 102 12.69 3.04 -27.64
C ALA A 102 13.76 2.04 -27.21
N ALA A 103 13.86 1.76 -25.91
CA ALA A 103 14.85 0.84 -25.34
C ALA A 103 14.35 0.24 -24.02
N PRO A 104 14.65 -1.03 -23.71
CA PRO A 104 14.32 -1.63 -22.40
C PRO A 104 15.12 -0.98 -21.26
N VAL A 105 14.59 -1.07 -20.04
CA VAL A 105 15.24 -0.61 -18.81
C VAL A 105 15.09 -1.71 -17.75
N ASP A 106 16.19 -2.21 -17.21
CA ASP A 106 16.15 -3.22 -16.14
C ASP A 106 15.84 -2.58 -14.78
N ALA A 107 16.52 -1.48 -14.47
CA ALA A 107 16.28 -0.68 -13.28
C ALA A 107 16.81 0.75 -13.48
N GLY A 108 16.23 1.72 -12.77
CA GLY A 108 16.68 3.11 -12.81
C GLY A 108 15.89 4.00 -11.87
N HIS A 109 16.02 5.31 -12.07
CA HIS A 109 15.26 6.31 -11.33
C HIS A 109 14.56 7.24 -12.31
N THR A 110 13.34 7.65 -11.96
CA THR A 110 12.56 8.59 -12.75
C THR A 110 12.32 9.88 -11.98
N VAL A 111 12.43 11.01 -12.66
CA VAL A 111 12.07 12.32 -12.13
C VAL A 111 10.70 12.67 -12.67
N VAL A 112 9.72 12.82 -11.78
CA VAL A 112 8.35 13.22 -12.12
C VAL A 112 8.24 14.75 -12.07
N THR A 113 7.55 15.34 -13.04
CA THR A 113 7.31 16.78 -13.11
C THR A 113 5.84 17.10 -12.88
N GLY A 114 5.57 18.15 -12.08
CA GLY A 114 4.22 18.60 -11.75
C GLY A 114 3.63 19.64 -12.72
N GLU A 115 4.37 20.01 -13.77
CA GLU A 115 4.12 21.24 -14.55
C GLU A 115 2.79 21.27 -15.30
N ASN A 116 2.07 20.14 -15.40
CA ASN A 116 0.86 19.99 -16.21
C ASN A 116 -0.42 19.68 -15.41
N GLY A 117 -0.34 19.72 -14.07
CA GLY A 117 -1.48 19.48 -13.16
C GLY A 117 -1.93 18.02 -13.03
N TRP A 118 -1.36 17.10 -13.81
CA TRP A 118 -1.76 15.68 -13.77
C TRP A 118 -1.39 14.97 -12.48
N VAL A 119 -0.20 15.29 -11.97
CA VAL A 119 0.42 14.60 -10.84
C VAL A 119 1.16 15.60 -9.98
N ASP A 120 1.29 15.32 -8.70
CA ASP A 120 2.15 16.10 -7.82
C ASP A 120 3.55 15.48 -7.85
N PRO A 121 4.60 16.29 -8.05
CA PRO A 121 5.94 15.76 -8.10
C PRO A 121 6.36 15.30 -6.68
N PRO A 122 6.84 14.06 -6.51
CA PRO A 122 7.51 13.65 -5.29
C PRO A 122 8.80 14.47 -5.13
N ASP A 123 9.26 14.60 -3.90
CA ASP A 123 10.49 15.32 -3.57
C ASP A 123 11.77 14.51 -3.85
N VAL A 124 11.62 13.29 -4.36
CA VAL A 124 12.71 12.37 -4.72
C VAL A 124 12.49 11.78 -6.12
N ALA A 125 13.57 11.38 -6.78
CA ALA A 125 13.47 10.56 -7.98
C ALA A 125 12.98 9.15 -7.59
N LEU A 126 11.99 8.62 -8.31
CA LEU A 126 11.38 7.33 -7.99
C LEU A 126 12.16 6.17 -8.62
N ARG A 127 12.64 5.26 -7.77
CA ARG A 127 13.18 3.96 -8.18
C ARG A 127 12.16 3.19 -9.04
N ALA A 128 12.58 2.75 -10.21
CA ALA A 128 11.80 1.92 -11.14
C ALA A 128 12.57 0.63 -11.45
N LEU A 129 11.85 -0.48 -11.56
CA LEU A 129 12.37 -1.82 -11.84
C LEU A 129 11.60 -2.39 -13.03
N GLY A 130 12.27 -2.49 -14.17
CA GLY A 130 11.66 -2.90 -15.43
C GLY A 130 11.02 -1.74 -16.22
N GLY A 131 10.73 -2.03 -17.48
CA GLY A 131 10.03 -1.14 -18.39
C GLY A 131 10.82 -0.79 -19.65
N THR A 132 10.46 0.34 -20.26
CA THR A 132 11.06 0.86 -21.48
C THR A 132 11.12 2.39 -21.45
N ARG A 133 12.20 2.94 -22.02
CA ARG A 133 12.28 4.35 -22.40
C ARG A 133 11.26 4.61 -23.50
N LEU A 134 10.51 5.70 -23.38
CA LEU A 134 9.56 6.12 -24.40
C LEU A 134 10.21 7.11 -25.36
N SER A 135 9.86 7.01 -26.63
CA SER A 135 10.03 8.08 -27.61
C SER A 135 8.66 8.69 -27.90
N VAL A 136 8.57 10.00 -27.76
CA VAL A 136 7.35 10.77 -27.99
C VAL A 136 7.58 11.66 -29.19
N THR A 137 6.93 11.34 -30.30
CA THR A 137 6.95 12.13 -31.54
C THR A 137 5.58 12.79 -31.72
N GLY A 138 5.48 14.04 -32.16
CA GLY A 138 4.18 14.73 -32.33
C GLY A 138 4.11 16.10 -31.64
N SER A 139 2.92 16.71 -31.64
CA SER A 139 2.73 18.07 -31.12
C SER A 139 2.97 18.14 -29.61
N ARG A 140 3.77 19.13 -29.18
CA ARG A 140 4.00 19.43 -27.76
C ARG A 140 2.76 20.04 -27.08
N GLU A 141 1.85 20.64 -27.84
CA GLU A 141 0.63 21.24 -27.29
C GLU A 141 -0.38 20.16 -26.84
N GLU A 142 -0.30 18.97 -27.43
CA GLU A 142 -1.22 17.85 -27.15
C GLU A 142 -0.60 16.78 -26.25
N THR A 143 0.70 16.85 -25.98
CA THR A 143 1.43 15.83 -25.22
C THR A 143 2.21 16.41 -24.04
N ALA A 144 1.90 15.92 -22.84
CA ALA A 144 2.65 16.20 -21.62
C ALA A 144 3.54 15.00 -21.28
N VAL A 145 4.84 15.24 -21.09
CA VAL A 145 5.74 14.24 -20.48
C VAL A 145 5.76 14.50 -18.99
N LEU A 146 5.24 13.55 -18.21
CA LEU A 146 5.06 13.68 -16.76
C LEU A 146 6.24 13.12 -15.97
N ALA A 147 7.02 12.20 -16.54
CA ALA A 147 8.23 11.70 -15.91
C ALA A 147 9.30 11.39 -16.93
N ARG A 148 10.57 11.49 -16.51
CA ARG A 148 11.75 11.20 -17.32
C ARG A 148 12.72 10.31 -16.57
N TRP A 149 13.40 9.43 -17.27
CA TRP A 149 14.53 8.68 -16.72
C TRP A 149 15.66 9.64 -16.34
N ARG A 150 16.24 9.46 -15.15
CA ARG A 150 17.21 10.40 -14.58
C ARG A 150 18.55 10.40 -15.30
N ASP A 151 18.94 9.26 -15.86
CA ASP A 151 20.24 9.04 -16.50
C ASP A 151 20.37 9.72 -17.86
N ASP A 152 19.31 9.73 -18.67
CA ASP A 152 19.35 10.26 -20.04
C ASP A 152 18.21 11.23 -20.39
N ALA A 153 17.36 11.56 -19.42
CA ALA A 153 16.18 12.42 -19.57
C ALA A 153 15.14 11.91 -20.59
N SER A 154 15.22 10.66 -21.01
CA SER A 154 14.22 10.05 -21.91
C SER A 154 12.84 9.99 -21.21
N PRO A 155 11.73 10.21 -21.93
CA PRO A 155 10.39 10.09 -21.35
C PRO A 155 10.13 8.72 -20.72
N ALA A 156 9.58 8.73 -19.51
CA ALA A 156 9.21 7.54 -18.73
C ALA A 156 7.70 7.45 -18.49
N LEU A 157 6.99 8.57 -18.51
CA LEU A 157 5.53 8.64 -18.41
C LEU A 157 5.04 9.81 -19.27
N ALA A 158 4.05 9.57 -20.12
CA ALA A 158 3.47 10.59 -20.99
C ALA A 158 1.95 10.51 -21.02
N VAL A 159 1.32 11.66 -21.21
CA VAL A 159 -0.12 11.80 -21.45
C VAL A 159 -0.31 12.56 -22.75
N ARG A 160 -1.20 12.07 -23.61
CA ARG A 160 -1.59 12.74 -24.83
C ARG A 160 -3.10 12.90 -24.90
N ARG A 161 -3.55 14.11 -25.23
CA ARG A 161 -4.95 14.38 -25.58
C ARG A 161 -5.24 13.89 -27.00
N TYR A 162 -6.39 13.28 -27.22
CA TYR A 162 -6.87 12.94 -28.55
C TYR A 162 -8.39 13.09 -28.61
N GLY A 163 -8.87 14.06 -29.38
CA GLY A 163 -10.27 14.50 -29.32
C GLY A 163 -10.62 14.98 -27.91
N ASP A 164 -11.69 14.41 -27.35
CA ASP A 164 -12.18 14.74 -26.01
C ASP A 164 -11.60 13.84 -24.91
N GLY A 165 -10.82 12.82 -25.27
CA GLY A 165 -10.22 11.87 -24.32
C GLY A 165 -8.69 11.92 -24.26
N TYR A 166 -8.13 10.92 -23.58
CA TYR A 166 -6.70 10.86 -23.27
C TYR A 166 -6.13 9.45 -23.42
N VAL A 167 -4.85 9.40 -23.80
CA VAL A 167 -4.01 8.21 -23.65
C VAL A 167 -2.88 8.53 -22.68
N ILE A 168 -2.72 7.68 -21.67
CA ILE A 168 -1.67 7.74 -20.66
C ILE A 168 -0.77 6.54 -20.88
N VAL A 169 0.54 6.74 -21.01
CA VAL A 169 1.50 5.67 -21.30
C VAL A 169 2.63 5.72 -20.29
N SER A 170 2.73 4.70 -19.44
CA SER A 170 3.85 4.47 -18.56
C SER A 170 4.88 3.60 -19.27
N GLY A 171 6.09 4.13 -19.47
CA GLY A 171 7.24 3.35 -19.87
C GLY A 171 7.79 2.51 -18.72
N VAL A 172 7.60 2.94 -17.47
CA VAL A 172 7.91 2.14 -16.27
C VAL A 172 6.96 0.97 -16.17
N ASP A 173 7.47 -0.23 -15.87
CA ASP A 173 6.64 -1.34 -15.42
C ASP A 173 6.21 -1.07 -13.97
N LEU A 174 5.06 -0.40 -13.83
CA LEU A 174 4.54 0.03 -12.54
C LEU A 174 4.33 -1.15 -11.60
N TRP A 175 3.88 -2.28 -12.12
CA TRP A 175 3.45 -3.41 -11.31
C TRP A 175 4.63 -4.22 -10.82
N GLN A 176 5.59 -4.52 -11.70
CA GLN A 176 6.84 -5.14 -11.30
C GLN A 176 7.59 -4.24 -10.31
N THR A 177 7.62 -2.93 -10.57
CA THR A 177 8.27 -1.95 -9.68
C THR A 177 7.66 -1.98 -8.28
N ILE A 178 6.34 -1.85 -8.15
CA ILE A 178 5.68 -1.86 -6.84
C ILE A 178 5.94 -3.18 -6.12
N VAL A 179 5.78 -4.33 -6.79
CA VAL A 179 5.91 -5.64 -6.15
C VAL A 179 7.33 -5.93 -5.71
N ARG A 180 8.34 -5.67 -6.55
CA ARG A 180 9.74 -5.93 -6.20
C ARG A 180 10.28 -4.97 -5.14
N ILE A 181 9.74 -3.75 -5.04
CA ILE A 181 10.08 -2.85 -3.92
C ILE A 181 9.51 -3.39 -2.61
N GLN A 182 8.22 -3.71 -2.56
CA GLN A 182 7.57 -4.11 -1.31
C GLN A 182 7.88 -5.53 -0.84
N GLN A 183 8.09 -6.46 -1.77
CA GLN A 183 8.33 -7.87 -1.47
C GLN A 183 9.82 -8.22 -1.51
N GLY A 184 10.65 -7.32 -2.03
CA GLY A 184 12.07 -7.56 -2.26
C GLY A 184 12.34 -8.56 -3.39
N ASP A 185 13.62 -8.77 -3.65
CA ASP A 185 14.14 -9.86 -4.46
C ASP A 185 14.27 -11.16 -3.65
N PRO A 186 14.36 -12.34 -4.31
CA PRO A 186 14.60 -13.60 -3.63
C PRO A 186 15.91 -13.59 -2.82
N VAL A 187 15.88 -14.08 -1.59
CA VAL A 187 17.04 -14.14 -0.69
C VAL A 187 17.67 -15.53 -0.74
N HIS A 188 18.88 -15.61 -1.26
CA HIS A 188 19.67 -16.86 -1.33
C HIS A 188 21.10 -16.70 -0.79
N GLN A 189 21.51 -15.45 -0.54
CA GLN A 189 22.80 -15.04 -0.02
C GLN A 189 22.61 -13.68 0.67
N ASP A 190 23.55 -13.29 1.51
CA ASP A 190 23.53 -11.96 2.13
C ASP A 190 23.51 -10.85 1.07
N GLY A 191 22.88 -9.73 1.43
CA GLY A 191 22.83 -8.53 0.61
C GLY A 191 24.18 -7.82 0.56
N GLU A 192 24.28 -6.85 -0.34
CA GLU A 192 25.42 -5.93 -0.34
C GLU A 192 25.30 -5.01 0.89
N PRO A 193 26.37 -4.78 1.68
CA PRO A 193 26.35 -3.83 2.78
C PRO A 193 26.41 -2.38 2.29
N ALA A 194 25.90 -1.45 3.10
CA ALA A 194 26.02 -0.03 2.78
C ALA A 194 27.48 0.43 2.86
N ALA A 195 27.94 1.15 1.82
CA ALA A 195 29.33 1.64 1.72
C ALA A 195 29.74 2.60 2.85
N ASP A 196 28.77 3.21 3.56
CA ASP A 196 29.01 4.07 4.73
C ASP A 196 29.09 3.30 6.06
N GLY A 197 28.97 1.96 6.03
CA GLY A 197 29.04 1.09 7.20
C GLY A 197 27.79 1.08 8.07
N SER A 198 26.74 1.84 7.74
CA SER A 198 25.52 1.94 8.56
C SER A 198 24.60 0.70 8.46
N ALA A 199 24.78 -0.13 7.44
CA ALA A 199 24.02 -1.36 7.22
C ALA A 199 24.93 -2.51 6.77
N ALA A 200 25.66 -3.10 7.71
CA ALA A 200 26.42 -4.33 7.50
C ALA A 200 25.48 -5.55 7.56
N VAL A 201 24.80 -5.84 6.45
CA VAL A 201 23.85 -6.96 6.30
C VAL A 201 24.54 -8.30 6.00
N ASP A 202 25.81 -8.25 5.58
CA ASP A 202 26.71 -9.36 5.27
C ASP A 202 27.27 -10.08 6.52
N ASP A 203 26.38 -10.40 7.46
CA ASP A 203 26.73 -11.01 8.74
C ASP A 203 26.60 -12.55 8.78
N GLY A 204 26.33 -13.19 7.64
CA GLY A 204 26.18 -14.63 7.50
C GLY A 204 24.81 -15.18 7.90
N VAL A 205 23.82 -14.32 8.14
CA VAL A 205 22.43 -14.70 8.44
C VAL A 205 21.49 -14.12 7.38
N LEU A 206 20.79 -14.97 6.65
CA LEU A 206 19.86 -14.52 5.61
C LEU A 206 18.60 -13.86 6.20
N LYS A 207 18.34 -12.61 5.84
CA LYS A 207 17.27 -11.75 6.35
C LYS A 207 16.48 -11.12 5.22
N CYS A 208 15.31 -10.57 5.56
CA CYS A 208 14.47 -9.84 4.62
C CYS A 208 15.27 -8.75 3.88
N ASP A 209 16.11 -8.01 4.60
CA ASP A 209 16.82 -6.85 4.06
C ASP A 209 17.98 -7.17 3.12
N ASP A 210 18.34 -8.45 2.96
CA ASP A 210 19.24 -8.92 1.90
C ASP A 210 18.62 -8.81 0.51
N GLY A 211 17.28 -8.78 0.43
CA GLY A 211 16.52 -8.66 -0.80
C GLY A 211 16.03 -7.23 -1.12
N ILE A 212 16.54 -6.19 -0.46
CA ILE A 212 16.11 -4.80 -0.74
C ILE A 212 16.47 -4.42 -2.18
N THR A 213 15.52 -3.80 -2.88
CA THR A 213 15.69 -3.37 -4.29
C THR A 213 15.93 -1.87 -4.46
N LEU A 214 15.71 -1.11 -3.37
CA LEU A 214 16.13 0.28 -3.23
C LEU A 214 17.65 0.37 -3.05
N THR A 215 18.26 1.48 -3.43
CA THR A 215 19.72 1.64 -3.39
C THR A 215 20.16 2.52 -2.22
N TYR A 216 21.21 2.11 -1.52
CA TYR A 216 21.77 2.90 -0.43
C TYR A 216 22.25 4.30 -0.83
N ALA A 217 22.68 4.45 -2.08
CA ALA A 217 23.27 5.68 -2.59
C ALA A 217 22.24 6.75 -2.97
N SER A 218 21.07 6.35 -3.48
CA SER A 218 20.08 7.29 -4.03
C SER A 218 18.78 7.33 -3.26
N ASP A 219 18.40 6.26 -2.57
CA ASP A 219 17.07 6.12 -1.94
C ASP A 219 17.12 6.37 -0.42
N ARG A 220 18.31 6.69 0.12
CA ARG A 220 18.49 7.08 1.52
C ARG A 220 18.81 8.56 1.67
N ALA A 221 18.35 9.13 2.78
CA ALA A 221 18.72 10.47 3.22
C ALA A 221 18.88 10.50 4.73
N LEU A 222 19.67 11.45 5.23
CA LEU A 222 19.72 11.73 6.66
C LEU A 222 18.33 12.22 7.13
N PRO A 223 17.81 11.75 8.26
CA PRO A 223 16.61 12.31 8.87
C PRO A 223 16.76 13.83 9.08
N PRO A 224 15.68 14.63 8.95
CA PRO A 224 15.76 16.08 9.16
C PRO A 224 16.37 16.44 10.52
N GLY A 225 17.20 17.49 10.55
CA GLY A 225 17.86 18.01 11.76
C GLY A 225 17.27 19.35 12.23
N PRO A 226 17.81 19.94 13.32
CA PRO A 226 18.97 19.47 14.09
C PRO A 226 18.65 18.27 14.99
N TRP A 227 19.65 17.42 15.24
CA TRP A 227 19.53 16.28 16.14
C TRP A 227 20.19 16.60 17.48
N THR A 228 19.50 16.30 18.58
CA THR A 228 20.07 16.44 19.92
C THR A 228 20.28 15.04 20.49
N PRO A 229 21.54 14.59 20.69
CA PRO A 229 21.79 13.30 21.31
C PRO A 229 21.17 13.26 22.70
N ARG A 230 20.50 12.15 23.04
CA ARG A 230 20.08 11.89 24.41
C ARG A 230 21.29 11.83 25.34
N THR A 231 21.23 12.60 26.43
CA THR A 231 22.31 12.67 27.43
C THR A 231 22.59 11.32 28.10
N ASP A 232 21.57 10.48 28.22
CA ASP A 232 21.63 9.13 28.79
C ASP A 232 21.50 8.03 27.72
N GLY A 233 21.49 8.40 26.44
CA GLY A 233 21.31 7.49 25.32
C GLY A 233 22.52 6.58 25.08
N ARG A 234 22.35 5.62 24.15
CA ARG A 234 23.43 4.73 23.74
C ARG A 234 24.60 5.54 23.14
N GLU A 235 25.79 5.39 23.73
CA GLU A 235 27.00 6.01 23.21
C GLU A 235 27.25 5.62 21.75
N GLY A 236 27.62 6.60 20.92
CA GLY A 236 27.91 6.39 19.51
C GLY A 236 26.69 6.19 18.61
N LEU A 237 25.47 6.15 19.15
CA LEU A 237 24.25 6.11 18.32
C LEU A 237 24.03 7.49 17.69
N GLN A 238 24.40 7.63 16.43
CA GLN A 238 24.24 8.87 15.65
C GLN A 238 23.21 8.67 14.54
N PRO A 239 22.55 9.74 14.07
CA PRO A 239 21.77 9.71 12.84
C PRO A 239 22.62 9.23 11.65
N VAL A 240 22.05 8.32 10.85
CA VAL A 240 22.64 7.80 9.62
C VAL A 240 21.64 7.97 8.47
N PRO A 241 22.05 7.88 7.19
CA PRO A 241 21.10 7.82 6.08
C PRO A 241 20.13 6.64 6.24
N VAL A 242 18.84 6.89 6.02
CA VAL A 242 17.74 5.92 6.15
C VAL A 242 16.88 5.93 4.89
N PHE A 243 16.14 4.85 4.62
CA PHE A 243 15.17 4.82 3.52
C PHE A 243 13.96 5.71 3.84
N HIS A 244 14.12 7.00 3.63
CA HIS A 244 13.22 8.04 4.12
C HIS A 244 11.89 8.20 3.37
N ARG A 245 11.66 7.47 2.27
CA ARG A 245 10.46 7.60 1.42
C ARG A 245 9.87 6.24 1.06
N PRO A 246 8.54 6.07 1.08
CA PRO A 246 7.89 4.85 0.64
C PRO A 246 7.74 4.84 -0.90
N HIS A 247 8.79 4.45 -1.61
CA HIS A 247 8.84 4.47 -3.09
C HIS A 247 7.70 3.71 -3.79
N ALA A 248 7.25 2.57 -3.27
CA ALA A 248 6.12 1.83 -3.82
C ALA A 248 4.80 2.61 -3.63
N ASP A 249 4.64 3.29 -2.50
CA ASP A 249 3.46 4.13 -2.24
C ASP A 249 3.46 5.40 -3.07
N LEU A 250 4.64 5.95 -3.38
CA LEU A 250 4.77 7.08 -4.31
C LEU A 250 4.36 6.67 -5.74
N TRP A 251 4.71 5.47 -6.20
CA TRP A 251 4.22 4.95 -7.48
C TRP A 251 2.71 4.69 -7.48
N ARG A 252 2.17 4.11 -6.40
CA ARG A 252 0.72 3.96 -6.23
C ARG A 252 0.03 5.32 -6.28
N ARG A 253 0.49 6.30 -5.50
CA ARG A 253 -0.05 7.66 -5.50
C ARG A 253 -0.04 8.25 -6.91
N LEU A 254 1.07 8.12 -7.64
CA LEU A 254 1.17 8.63 -9.01
C LEU A 254 0.10 8.00 -9.92
N PHE A 255 -0.06 6.68 -9.87
CA PHE A 255 -1.09 5.97 -10.63
C PHE A 255 -2.50 6.44 -10.27
N LEU A 256 -2.80 6.62 -8.98
CA LEU A 256 -4.11 7.08 -8.53
C LEU A 256 -4.40 8.52 -8.93
N GLN A 257 -3.40 9.42 -8.83
CA GLN A 257 -3.53 10.79 -9.32
C GLN A 257 -3.86 10.83 -10.81
N LEU A 258 -3.23 9.98 -11.63
CA LEU A 258 -3.55 9.86 -13.05
C LEU A 258 -5.00 9.40 -13.27
N LEU A 259 -5.48 8.41 -12.50
CA LEU A 259 -6.86 7.95 -12.59
C LEU A 259 -7.87 9.03 -12.18
N PHE A 260 -7.64 9.71 -11.06
CA PHE A 260 -8.55 10.76 -10.58
C PHE A 260 -8.56 11.97 -11.51
N GLU A 261 -7.40 12.38 -12.01
CA GLU A 261 -7.29 13.47 -12.98
C GLU A 261 -8.00 13.11 -14.30
N ALA A 262 -7.74 11.90 -14.81
CA ALA A 262 -8.40 11.40 -16.00
C ALA A 262 -9.93 11.38 -15.83
N ALA A 263 -10.40 10.92 -14.67
CA ALA A 263 -11.81 10.86 -14.36
C ALA A 263 -12.43 12.27 -14.29
N GLY A 264 -11.78 13.20 -13.61
CA GLY A 264 -12.21 14.60 -13.50
C GLY A 264 -12.34 15.30 -14.85
N ARG A 265 -11.35 15.12 -15.72
CA ARG A 265 -11.32 15.72 -17.07
C ARG A 265 -12.31 15.12 -18.06
N THR A 266 -12.72 13.87 -17.85
CA THR A 266 -13.66 13.16 -18.76
C THR A 266 -15.05 12.96 -18.17
N GLY A 267 -15.30 13.52 -16.98
CA GLY A 267 -16.59 13.43 -16.29
C GLY A 267 -16.94 12.04 -15.77
N VAL A 268 -15.97 11.12 -15.72
CA VAL A 268 -16.14 9.80 -15.10
C VAL A 268 -16.18 9.98 -13.59
N VAL A 269 -17.17 9.37 -12.94
CA VAL A 269 -17.27 9.39 -11.47
C VAL A 269 -16.57 8.16 -10.92
N LEU A 270 -15.58 8.38 -10.06
CA LEU A 270 -14.75 7.31 -9.51
C LEU A 270 -14.82 7.30 -7.98
N PRO A 271 -15.76 6.54 -7.38
CA PRO A 271 -15.80 6.37 -5.93
C PRO A 271 -14.75 5.36 -5.50
N TRP A 272 -14.23 5.54 -4.29
CA TRP A 272 -13.34 4.57 -3.66
C TRP A 272 -13.53 4.57 -2.15
N LEU A 273 -13.16 3.48 -1.50
CA LEU A 273 -13.25 3.33 -0.05
C LEU A 273 -11.90 3.66 0.57
N HIS A 274 -11.87 4.63 1.49
CA HIS A 274 -10.68 5.02 2.24
C HIS A 274 -10.04 3.82 2.95
N TYR A 275 -8.73 3.90 3.18
CA TYR A 275 -7.98 2.84 3.86
C TYR A 275 -8.47 2.60 5.28
N TRP A 276 -8.95 3.65 5.96
CA TRP A 276 -9.28 3.65 7.39
C TRP A 276 -10.72 4.12 7.62
N PRO A 277 -11.25 3.94 8.85
CA PRO A 277 -12.51 4.55 9.23
C PRO A 277 -12.50 6.07 9.01
N SER A 278 -13.66 6.67 8.78
CA SER A 278 -13.78 8.11 8.60
C SER A 278 -13.21 8.87 9.79
N GLY A 279 -12.44 9.92 9.48
CA GLY A 279 -11.69 10.70 10.48
C GLY A 279 -10.34 10.10 10.90
N VAL A 280 -9.99 8.89 10.46
CA VAL A 280 -8.67 8.29 10.73
C VAL A 280 -7.72 8.56 9.55
N PRO A 281 -6.65 9.37 9.73
CA PRO A 281 -5.75 9.73 8.64
C PRO A 281 -4.74 8.63 8.30
N ALA A 282 -4.26 7.90 9.30
CA ALA A 282 -3.29 6.81 9.25
C ALA A 282 -3.37 6.02 10.57
N VAL A 283 -2.75 4.84 10.65
CA VAL A 283 -2.74 3.99 11.87
C VAL A 283 -1.31 3.79 12.36
N ALA A 284 -1.12 3.64 13.67
CA ALA A 284 0.15 3.25 14.27
C ALA A 284 0.07 1.80 14.78
N HIS A 285 1.19 1.10 14.71
CA HIS A 285 1.31 -0.28 15.17
C HIS A 285 2.57 -0.45 16.01
N LEU A 286 2.43 -1.15 17.14
CA LEU A 286 3.54 -1.52 18.01
C LEU A 286 3.57 -3.03 18.20
N SER A 287 4.71 -3.64 17.89
CA SER A 287 4.99 -5.05 18.14
C SER A 287 6.14 -5.24 19.13
N VAL A 288 6.14 -6.40 19.80
CA VAL A 288 7.12 -6.76 20.83
C VAL A 288 7.67 -8.15 20.60
N ASP A 289 9.00 -8.26 20.58
CA ASP A 289 9.70 -9.52 20.33
C ASP A 289 10.26 -10.11 21.61
N SER A 290 9.82 -11.33 21.92
CA SER A 290 10.10 -12.02 23.17
C SER A 290 11.41 -12.82 23.18
N ASP A 291 12.44 -12.39 22.45
CA ASP A 291 13.72 -13.10 22.18
C ASP A 291 14.32 -13.87 23.35
N ARG A 292 14.15 -13.39 24.57
CA ARG A 292 14.73 -13.98 25.80
C ARG A 292 13.73 -14.70 26.69
N ASN A 293 12.43 -14.59 26.43
CA ASN A 293 11.36 -15.21 27.22
C ASN A 293 11.44 -14.95 28.75
N VAL A 294 11.90 -13.75 29.16
CA VAL A 294 12.02 -13.39 30.59
C VAL A 294 10.76 -12.68 31.09
N SER A 295 10.01 -13.33 31.98
CA SER A 295 8.74 -12.83 32.54
C SER A 295 8.85 -11.46 33.23
N GLU A 296 9.91 -11.20 34.00
CA GLU A 296 10.11 -9.89 34.66
C GLU A 296 10.27 -8.74 33.64
N GLU A 297 10.89 -9.01 32.49
CA GLU A 297 11.06 -8.04 31.41
C GLU A 297 9.72 -7.76 30.72
N ALA A 298 8.90 -8.80 30.54
CA ALA A 298 7.53 -8.69 30.03
C ALA A 298 6.62 -7.91 30.99
N GLU A 299 6.68 -8.16 32.29
CA GLU A 299 5.87 -7.43 33.28
C GLU A 299 6.19 -5.93 33.31
N THR A 300 7.48 -5.55 33.21
CA THR A 300 7.85 -4.13 33.08
C THR A 300 7.29 -3.53 31.79
N THR A 301 7.28 -4.30 30.71
CA THR A 301 6.75 -3.88 29.41
C THR A 301 5.22 -3.71 29.44
N LEU A 302 4.48 -4.65 30.06
CA LEU A 302 3.04 -4.54 30.27
C LEU A 302 2.67 -3.31 31.10
N ARG A 303 3.39 -3.06 32.21
CA ARG A 303 3.18 -1.84 33.02
C ARG A 303 3.39 -0.56 32.21
N LEU A 304 4.39 -0.54 31.33
CA LEU A 304 4.62 0.61 30.45
C LEU A 304 3.47 0.79 29.45
N PHE A 305 2.95 -0.29 28.87
CA PHE A 305 1.86 -0.19 27.90
C PHE A 305 0.52 0.21 28.52
N ASP A 306 0.25 -0.25 29.74
CA ASP A 306 -0.86 0.25 30.56
C ASP A 306 -0.68 1.76 30.86
N GLU A 307 0.52 2.17 31.30
CA GLU A 307 0.86 3.58 31.57
C GLU A 307 0.59 4.49 30.36
N ILE A 308 0.97 4.07 29.16
CA ILE A 308 0.81 4.88 27.94
C ILE A 308 -0.48 4.60 27.17
N GLY A 309 -1.31 3.66 27.63
CA GLY A 309 -2.62 3.34 27.08
C GLY A 309 -2.58 2.80 25.65
N VAL A 310 -1.79 1.76 25.39
CA VAL A 310 -1.72 1.09 24.08
C VAL A 310 -1.85 -0.43 24.18
N THR A 311 -2.56 -1.02 23.23
CA THR A 311 -2.56 -2.47 22.97
C THR A 311 -1.60 -2.78 21.84
N THR A 312 -0.92 -3.92 21.92
CA THR A 312 0.27 -4.24 21.10
C THR A 312 0.25 -5.71 20.67
N THR A 313 1.06 -6.07 19.69
CA THR A 313 1.23 -7.46 19.24
C THR A 313 2.50 -8.07 19.85
N TRP A 314 2.36 -9.17 20.58
CA TRP A 314 3.46 -9.86 21.25
C TRP A 314 3.86 -11.09 20.45
N CYS A 315 5.03 -11.04 19.82
CA CYS A 315 5.60 -12.12 19.04
C CYS A 315 6.37 -13.08 19.96
N HIS A 316 5.87 -14.30 20.09
CA HIS A 316 6.39 -15.34 20.99
C HIS A 316 7.44 -16.22 20.31
N VAL A 317 8.67 -16.24 20.85
CA VAL A 317 9.80 -16.96 20.25
C VAL A 317 9.99 -18.35 20.86
N TYR A 318 10.25 -19.33 20.00
CA TYR A 318 10.71 -20.64 20.41
C TYR A 318 12.24 -20.65 20.52
N PRO A 319 12.85 -21.38 21.48
CA PRO A 319 12.24 -22.19 22.53
C PRO A 319 11.87 -21.41 23.79
N GLY A 320 10.99 -22.01 24.59
CA GLY A 320 10.59 -21.50 25.90
C GLY A 320 9.16 -20.97 25.89
N GLY A 321 9.03 -19.68 26.12
CA GLY A 321 7.79 -18.97 26.40
C GLY A 321 7.81 -18.33 27.80
N TYR A 322 6.96 -17.34 28.01
CA TYR A 322 6.78 -16.75 29.33
C TYR A 322 6.08 -17.72 30.30
N GLU A 323 6.16 -17.40 31.59
CA GLU A 323 5.35 -18.09 32.60
C GLU A 323 3.84 -17.92 32.31
N PRO A 324 3.00 -18.93 32.61
CA PRO A 324 1.58 -18.91 32.25
C PRO A 324 0.80 -17.68 32.73
N ASP A 325 1.17 -17.13 33.89
CA ASP A 325 0.52 -15.93 34.44
C ASP A 325 0.82 -14.68 33.61
N VAL A 326 2.02 -14.55 33.06
CA VAL A 326 2.39 -13.44 32.16
C VAL A 326 1.69 -13.60 30.82
N VAL A 327 1.66 -14.82 30.26
CA VAL A 327 0.93 -15.12 29.01
C VAL A 327 -0.54 -14.71 29.15
N ARG A 328 -1.18 -15.10 30.26
CA ARG A 328 -2.57 -14.73 30.55
C ARG A 328 -2.73 -13.22 30.74
N ALA A 329 -1.81 -12.56 31.43
CA ALA A 329 -1.87 -11.11 31.63
C ALA A 329 -1.79 -10.33 30.31
N ILE A 330 -0.99 -10.80 29.33
CA ILE A 330 -0.93 -10.22 27.96
C ILE A 330 -2.34 -10.23 27.34
N ALA A 331 -3.02 -11.38 27.34
CA ALA A 331 -4.37 -11.50 26.79
C ALA A 331 -5.43 -10.69 27.57
N GLU A 332 -5.41 -10.75 28.90
CA GLU A 332 -6.37 -10.04 29.76
C GLU A 332 -6.29 -8.51 29.61
N GLN A 333 -5.12 -7.98 29.24
CA GLN A 333 -4.91 -6.55 28.94
C GLN A 333 -5.24 -6.17 27.48
N GLY A 334 -5.72 -7.12 26.67
CA GLY A 334 -6.15 -6.88 25.29
C GLY A 334 -5.02 -6.83 24.26
N HIS A 335 -3.82 -7.29 24.63
CA HIS A 335 -2.74 -7.47 23.66
C HIS A 335 -2.95 -8.73 22.81
N GLU A 336 -2.33 -8.75 21.64
CA GLU A 336 -2.38 -9.89 20.72
C GLU A 336 -1.21 -10.86 20.96
N HIS A 337 -1.47 -12.16 20.86
CA HIS A 337 -0.43 -13.18 20.75
C HIS A 337 -0.12 -13.50 19.29
N ALA A 338 1.15 -13.37 18.92
CA ALA A 338 1.68 -13.65 17.59
C ALA A 338 2.78 -14.71 17.64
N LEU A 339 3.03 -15.36 16.51
CA LEU A 339 4.19 -16.25 16.35
C LEU A 339 5.45 -15.41 16.11
N HIS A 340 6.55 -15.72 16.79
CA HIS A 340 7.88 -15.25 16.42
C HIS A 340 8.69 -16.40 15.81
N TYR A 341 8.49 -16.69 14.53
CA TYR A 341 9.09 -17.87 13.90
C TYR A 341 10.62 -17.79 13.94
N ASN A 342 11.22 -18.72 14.68
CA ASN A 342 12.65 -18.78 14.88
C ASN A 342 13.31 -19.73 13.88
N ALA A 343 14.25 -19.22 13.09
CA ALA A 343 14.99 -20.02 12.11
C ALA A 343 16.49 -19.65 12.07
N VAL A 344 17.04 -19.21 13.22
CA VAL A 344 18.44 -18.77 13.33
C VAL A 344 19.43 -19.87 13.76
N GLY A 345 18.96 -21.09 14.02
CA GLY A 345 19.80 -22.25 14.32
C GLY A 345 20.28 -22.37 15.77
N ASP A 346 19.63 -21.67 16.70
CA ASP A 346 19.96 -21.64 18.13
C ASP A 346 19.19 -22.68 18.98
N ALA A 347 18.26 -23.42 18.37
CA ALA A 347 17.49 -24.50 18.99
C ALA A 347 17.15 -25.64 18.01
N ASP A 348 16.63 -26.73 18.55
CA ASP A 348 16.39 -28.02 17.85
C ASP A 348 15.44 -27.95 16.64
N ILE A 349 14.38 -27.13 16.71
CA ILE A 349 13.46 -26.87 15.58
C ILE A 349 13.58 -25.45 15.04
N ALA A 350 14.69 -24.75 15.33
CA ALA A 350 14.95 -23.38 14.89
C ALA A 350 15.71 -23.33 13.55
N THR A 351 15.27 -24.10 12.56
CA THR A 351 15.82 -24.06 11.19
C THR A 351 14.77 -23.59 10.19
N TRP A 352 15.22 -22.98 9.09
CA TRP A 352 14.33 -22.52 8.03
C TRP A 352 13.64 -23.70 7.35
N GLY A 353 12.31 -23.70 7.33
CA GLY A 353 11.54 -24.76 6.71
C GLY A 353 10.09 -24.83 7.15
N ARG A 354 9.25 -25.29 6.23
CA ARG A 354 7.81 -25.49 6.44
C ARG A 354 7.49 -26.35 7.66
N SER A 355 8.21 -27.46 7.85
CA SER A 355 7.96 -28.38 8.97
C SER A 355 8.29 -27.73 10.33
N GLN A 356 9.33 -26.92 10.38
CA GLN A 356 9.74 -26.16 11.56
C GLN A 356 8.74 -25.05 11.87
N LEU A 357 8.29 -24.30 10.85
CA LEU A 357 7.23 -23.31 11.02
C LEU A 357 5.97 -23.96 11.59
N ARG A 358 5.55 -25.11 11.06
CA ARG A 358 4.39 -25.86 11.59
C ARG A 358 4.57 -26.26 13.06
N ALA A 359 5.74 -26.77 13.42
CA ALA A 359 6.02 -27.21 14.78
C ALA A 359 5.99 -26.03 15.77
N GLN A 360 6.61 -24.90 15.40
CA GLN A 360 6.59 -23.69 16.23
C GLN A 360 5.21 -23.04 16.28
N TYR A 361 4.44 -23.08 15.20
CA TYR A 361 3.03 -22.65 15.22
C TYR A 361 2.19 -23.46 16.22
N GLN A 362 2.37 -24.80 16.24
CA GLN A 362 1.71 -25.67 17.22
C GLN A 362 2.17 -25.38 18.65
N TRP A 363 3.48 -25.13 18.85
CA TRP A 363 4.01 -24.70 20.14
C TRP A 363 3.39 -23.37 20.60
N ALA A 364 3.32 -22.35 19.74
CA ALA A 364 2.76 -21.05 20.08
C ALA A 364 1.29 -21.15 20.49
N ARG A 365 0.50 -21.95 19.76
CA ARG A 365 -0.90 -22.27 20.15
C ARG A 365 -0.98 -22.95 21.51
N ALA A 366 -0.12 -23.93 21.78
CA ALA A 366 -0.12 -24.64 23.04
C ALA A 366 0.31 -23.74 24.23
N MET A 367 1.31 -22.90 24.03
CA MET A 367 1.85 -21.99 25.04
C MET A 367 0.84 -20.88 25.40
N THR A 368 0.17 -20.31 24.38
CA THR A 368 -0.80 -19.23 24.56
C THR A 368 -2.19 -19.71 24.94
N GLY A 369 -2.52 -20.98 24.67
CA GLY A 369 -3.87 -21.51 24.79
C GLY A 369 -4.82 -21.05 23.68
N HIS A 370 -4.33 -20.35 22.65
CA HIS A 370 -5.15 -19.88 21.53
C HIS A 370 -5.31 -20.96 20.45
N GLU A 371 -6.53 -21.09 19.92
CA GLU A 371 -6.82 -21.98 18.80
C GLU A 371 -6.28 -21.46 17.47
N GLU A 372 -6.14 -20.15 17.32
CA GLU A 372 -5.59 -19.52 16.11
C GLU A 372 -4.54 -18.49 16.52
N ILE A 373 -3.40 -18.51 15.83
CA ILE A 373 -2.40 -17.44 15.87
C ILE A 373 -2.40 -16.81 14.49
N VAL A 374 -2.95 -15.60 14.38
CA VAL A 374 -3.25 -14.99 13.07
C VAL A 374 -2.08 -14.19 12.50
N SER A 375 -1.11 -13.83 13.34
CA SER A 375 0.04 -13.00 12.97
C SER A 375 1.37 -13.69 13.22
N ASN A 376 2.35 -13.34 12.40
CA ASN A 376 3.72 -13.80 12.52
C ASN A 376 4.72 -12.65 12.34
N LYS A 377 5.87 -12.77 13.00
CA LYS A 377 7.09 -12.07 12.62
C LYS A 377 8.29 -13.01 12.74
N ASN A 378 9.18 -13.07 11.76
CA ASN A 378 10.35 -13.94 11.84
C ASN A 378 11.41 -13.34 12.76
N HIS A 379 11.98 -14.17 13.65
CA HIS A 379 13.11 -13.79 14.50
C HIS A 379 14.29 -13.32 13.64
N TYR A 380 14.94 -12.22 14.02
CA TYR A 380 15.99 -11.56 13.24
C TYR A 380 15.55 -11.06 11.85
N THR A 381 14.24 -10.95 11.56
CA THR A 381 13.72 -10.78 10.18
C THR A 381 14.23 -11.87 9.23
N ARG A 382 14.51 -13.07 9.76
CA ARG A 382 15.07 -14.21 9.02
C ARG A 382 14.23 -14.52 7.77
N TRP A 383 14.88 -14.67 6.62
CA TRP A 383 14.18 -14.94 5.35
C TRP A 383 15.03 -15.76 4.36
N GLU A 384 14.41 -16.69 3.63
CA GLU A 384 15.00 -17.29 2.41
C GLU A 384 13.95 -17.41 1.31
N GLY A 385 14.40 -17.41 0.07
CA GLY A 385 13.53 -17.48 -1.09
C GLY A 385 12.75 -16.19 -1.28
N TRP A 386 11.56 -16.29 -1.84
CA TRP A 386 10.77 -15.15 -2.26
C TRP A 386 9.32 -15.18 -1.78
N ASP A 387 8.57 -16.22 -2.16
CA ASP A 387 7.13 -16.37 -1.86
C ASP A 387 6.79 -17.62 -1.05
N GLU A 388 7.75 -18.53 -0.85
CA GLU A 388 7.56 -19.82 -0.20
C GLU A 388 7.04 -19.67 1.24
N PHE A 389 7.60 -18.73 2.00
CA PHE A 389 7.17 -18.47 3.37
C PHE A 389 5.71 -18.01 3.46
N TYR A 390 5.29 -17.12 2.54
CA TYR A 390 3.90 -16.66 2.47
C TYR A 390 2.94 -17.82 2.16
N ARG A 391 3.34 -18.77 1.31
CA ARG A 391 2.55 -19.98 1.05
C ARG A 391 2.39 -20.84 2.30
N TRP A 392 3.44 -20.95 3.13
CA TRP A 392 3.34 -21.66 4.40
C TRP A 392 2.42 -20.93 5.39
N CYS A 393 2.46 -19.58 5.42
CA CYS A 393 1.53 -18.79 6.22
C CYS A 393 0.07 -19.07 5.85
N VAL A 394 -0.25 -19.02 4.55
CA VAL A 394 -1.58 -19.34 4.02
C VAL A 394 -2.00 -20.76 4.43
N GLU A 395 -1.10 -21.74 4.32
CA GLU A 395 -1.39 -23.12 4.70
C GLU A 395 -1.73 -23.27 6.19
N PHE A 396 -1.02 -22.57 7.07
CA PHE A 396 -1.18 -22.70 8.52
C PHE A 396 -2.22 -21.75 9.12
N GLY A 397 -2.85 -20.92 8.28
CA GLY A 397 -3.87 -19.96 8.72
C GLY A 397 -3.29 -18.69 9.35
N ILE A 398 -2.01 -18.41 9.16
CA ILE A 398 -1.41 -17.11 9.48
C ILE A 398 -1.89 -16.13 8.41
N ARG A 399 -2.58 -15.07 8.84
CA ARG A 399 -3.30 -14.13 7.97
C ARG A 399 -2.54 -12.82 7.76
N ILE A 400 -1.58 -12.48 8.61
CA ILE A 400 -0.71 -11.31 8.49
C ILE A 400 0.73 -11.64 8.92
N ASP A 401 1.71 -11.18 8.15
CA ASP A 401 3.14 -11.30 8.45
C ASP A 401 3.79 -9.91 8.56
N GLU A 402 4.66 -9.77 9.54
CA GLU A 402 5.31 -8.51 9.92
C GLU A 402 6.83 -8.53 9.68
N SER A 403 7.34 -9.53 8.94
CA SER A 403 8.77 -9.83 8.86
C SER A 403 9.55 -8.87 7.95
N ARG A 404 8.87 -8.25 6.97
CA ARG A 404 9.49 -7.34 6.00
C ARG A 404 9.85 -6.02 6.67
N GLY A 405 11.07 -5.94 7.19
CA GLY A 405 11.61 -4.72 7.77
C GLY A 405 13.13 -4.73 7.90
N PRO A 406 13.70 -3.69 8.53
CA PRO A 406 15.14 -3.52 8.67
C PRO A 406 15.72 -4.44 9.74
N SER A 407 16.93 -4.96 9.52
CA SER A 407 17.76 -5.57 10.58
C SER A 407 18.90 -4.66 11.06
N LYS A 408 19.22 -3.61 10.30
CA LYS A 408 20.32 -2.67 10.57
C LYS A 408 19.87 -1.22 10.61
N GLN A 409 20.64 -0.38 11.32
CA GLN A 409 20.34 1.04 11.49
C GLN A 409 20.23 1.79 10.16
N GLY A 410 21.11 1.51 9.18
CA GLY A 410 21.08 2.13 7.86
C GLY A 410 19.90 1.70 6.98
N ASN A 411 19.14 0.67 7.39
CA ASN A 411 18.00 0.12 6.65
C ASN A 411 16.65 0.59 7.17
N VAL A 412 16.61 1.33 8.28
CA VAL A 412 15.34 1.80 8.87
C VAL A 412 14.58 2.79 7.96
N GLY A 413 13.34 3.09 8.32
CA GLY A 413 12.41 3.85 7.49
C GLY A 413 11.59 2.91 6.62
N PHE A 414 11.70 3.03 5.31
CA PHE A 414 10.91 2.30 4.31
C PHE A 414 11.82 1.46 3.38
N PRO A 415 12.58 0.48 3.89
CA PRO A 415 13.45 -0.35 3.05
C PRO A 415 12.68 -1.14 1.98
N PHE A 416 11.43 -1.52 2.28
CA PHE A 416 10.48 -2.12 1.35
C PHE A 416 9.53 -1.09 0.73
N GLY A 417 9.86 0.20 0.83
CA GLY A 417 9.21 1.28 0.10
C GLY A 417 7.71 1.44 0.32
N THR A 418 7.11 0.91 1.38
CA THR A 418 5.67 1.02 1.63
C THR A 418 5.35 1.13 3.11
N ALA A 419 4.34 1.93 3.42
CA ALA A 419 3.65 2.02 4.71
C ALA A 419 2.32 1.25 4.69
N HIS A 420 1.88 0.72 3.54
CA HIS A 420 0.58 0.08 3.41
C HIS A 420 0.64 -1.43 3.64
N LEU A 421 -0.48 -1.97 4.11
CA LEU A 421 -0.76 -3.39 4.04
C LEU A 421 -0.91 -3.80 2.57
N PHE A 422 -0.41 -4.97 2.21
CA PHE A 422 -0.60 -5.52 0.87
C PHE A 422 -0.66 -7.04 0.88
N PHE A 423 -1.32 -7.62 -0.11
CA PHE A 423 -1.18 -9.04 -0.38
C PHE A 423 0.02 -9.29 -1.31
N PRO A 424 0.93 -10.22 -0.96
CA PRO A 424 2.08 -10.56 -1.78
C PRO A 424 1.65 -11.36 -3.02
N MET A 425 2.50 -11.34 -4.04
CA MET A 425 2.34 -12.19 -5.22
C MET A 425 3.20 -13.44 -5.12
N GLY A 426 2.62 -14.59 -5.49
CA GLY A 426 3.34 -15.83 -5.69
C GLY A 426 3.91 -15.99 -7.10
N ARG A 427 4.93 -16.84 -7.25
CA ARG A 427 5.34 -17.37 -8.56
C ARG A 427 4.25 -18.28 -9.12
N ARG A 428 4.09 -18.36 -10.44
CA ARG A 428 3.16 -19.34 -11.03
C ARG A 428 3.66 -20.76 -10.74
N ALA A 429 2.84 -21.60 -10.12
CA ALA A 429 3.15 -23.03 -9.95
C ALA A 429 3.24 -23.74 -11.32
N ALA A 430 4.31 -24.51 -11.56
CA ALA A 430 4.56 -25.22 -12.81
C ALA A 430 3.59 -26.39 -13.07
N ASP A 431 2.84 -26.82 -12.06
CA ASP A 431 2.01 -28.02 -12.02
C ASP A 431 0.55 -27.74 -11.64
N ALA A 432 0.06 -26.50 -11.83
CA ALA A 432 -1.30 -26.07 -11.50
C ALA A 432 -2.38 -26.83 -12.28
N THR A 433 -2.62 -28.08 -11.87
CA THR A 433 -3.70 -28.97 -12.25
C THR A 433 -4.91 -28.71 -11.36
N GLY A 434 -5.40 -27.47 -11.41
CA GLY A 434 -6.65 -27.08 -10.78
C GLY A 434 -6.54 -26.79 -9.28
N VAL A 435 -7.37 -25.83 -8.86
CA VAL A 435 -7.54 -25.33 -7.48
C VAL A 435 -6.51 -24.27 -7.05
N GLY A 436 -6.50 -23.15 -7.77
CA GLY A 436 -5.99 -21.85 -7.30
C GLY A 436 -6.89 -20.77 -7.90
N SER A 437 -7.31 -19.79 -7.09
CA SER A 437 -8.28 -18.75 -7.46
C SER A 437 -8.08 -18.13 -8.86
N ASP A 438 -9.15 -17.62 -9.49
CA ASP A 438 -9.15 -16.95 -10.81
C ASP A 438 -8.15 -15.77 -10.93
N HIS A 439 -7.49 -15.39 -9.83
CA HIS A 439 -6.52 -14.31 -9.69
C HIS A 439 -5.09 -14.83 -9.40
N GLY A 440 -4.55 -15.70 -10.26
CA GLY A 440 -3.16 -16.17 -10.21
C GLY A 440 -2.15 -15.07 -9.83
N GLU A 441 -1.39 -15.18 -8.75
CA GLU A 441 -1.60 -16.00 -7.55
C GLU A 441 -1.34 -15.08 -6.35
N ARG A 442 -2.29 -14.14 -6.10
CA ARG A 442 -2.28 -13.33 -4.88
C ARG A 442 -2.34 -14.28 -3.68
N LEU A 443 -1.36 -14.21 -2.79
CA LEU A 443 -1.31 -15.07 -1.62
C LEU A 443 -2.12 -14.43 -0.51
N ASP A 444 -3.03 -15.19 0.11
CA ASP A 444 -3.99 -14.68 1.12
C ASP A 444 -3.36 -14.51 2.52
N VAL A 445 -2.25 -13.80 2.58
CA VAL A 445 -1.58 -13.36 3.80
C VAL A 445 -1.22 -11.88 3.61
N LEU A 446 -1.63 -11.02 4.53
CA LEU A 446 -1.26 -9.61 4.48
C LEU A 446 0.20 -9.45 4.90
N VAL A 447 0.91 -8.52 4.27
CA VAL A 447 2.23 -8.09 4.73
C VAL A 447 2.08 -6.72 5.40
N LEU A 448 2.55 -6.63 6.65
CA LEU A 448 2.69 -5.39 7.41
C LEU A 448 4.17 -5.01 7.47
N PRO A 449 4.62 -4.00 6.71
CA PRO A 449 6.02 -3.58 6.73
C PRO A 449 6.44 -3.05 8.11
N MET A 450 7.61 -3.45 8.58
CA MET A 450 8.24 -2.92 9.80
C MET A 450 9.24 -1.82 9.44
N HIS A 451 9.23 -0.72 10.19
CA HIS A 451 9.98 0.49 9.82
C HIS A 451 11.18 0.78 10.71
N ALA A 452 11.12 0.43 11.99
CA ALA A 452 12.22 0.59 12.93
C ALA A 452 12.11 -0.37 14.12
N GLN A 453 13.27 -0.67 14.70
CA GLN A 453 13.41 -1.46 15.92
C GLN A 453 14.10 -0.64 17.01
N ASP A 454 13.66 -0.80 18.25
CA ASP A 454 14.20 -0.21 19.48
C ASP A 454 14.74 1.21 19.29
N LEU A 455 13.83 2.18 19.18
CA LEU A 455 14.22 3.59 19.12
C LEU A 455 15.11 3.96 20.32
N ALA A 456 16.13 4.79 20.06
CA ALA A 456 17.20 5.18 20.97
C ALA A 456 18.16 4.04 21.37
N TRP A 457 18.07 2.85 20.76
CA TRP A 457 19.01 1.75 20.98
C TRP A 457 19.53 1.14 19.67
N ALA A 458 18.67 0.56 18.85
CA ALA A 458 19.03 -0.01 17.55
C ALA A 458 18.87 1.02 16.44
N ALA A 459 17.82 1.83 16.50
CA ALA A 459 17.58 2.96 15.61
C ALA A 459 17.74 4.29 16.36
N HIS A 460 18.32 5.30 15.70
CA HIS A 460 18.34 6.66 16.22
C HIS A 460 16.92 7.25 16.19
N GLU A 461 16.52 7.96 17.25
CA GLU A 461 15.15 8.45 17.44
C GLU A 461 14.67 9.44 16.36
N SER A 462 15.59 10.10 15.66
CA SER A 462 15.27 11.00 14.53
C SER A 462 14.52 10.31 13.37
N VAL A 463 14.55 8.98 13.27
CA VAL A 463 13.74 8.25 12.27
C VAL A 463 12.25 8.27 12.61
N ARG A 464 11.88 8.46 13.87
CA ARG A 464 10.48 8.46 14.34
C ARG A 464 9.62 9.40 13.51
N ASP A 465 10.06 10.64 13.37
CA ASP A 465 9.29 11.69 12.71
C ASP A 465 9.20 11.40 11.20
N VAL A 466 10.28 10.89 10.59
CA VAL A 466 10.28 10.41 9.20
C VAL A 466 9.22 9.34 8.97
N ILE A 467 9.12 8.35 9.85
CA ILE A 467 8.17 7.24 9.71
C ILE A 467 6.72 7.74 9.89
N LEU A 468 6.46 8.52 10.94
CA LEU A 468 5.11 9.03 11.22
C LEU A 468 4.63 9.98 10.12
N ASP A 469 5.48 10.91 9.68
CA ASP A 469 5.13 11.89 8.64
C ASP A 469 4.81 11.19 7.31
N GLN A 470 5.60 10.19 6.93
CA GLN A 470 5.36 9.45 5.69
C GLN A 470 4.13 8.54 5.80
N ALA A 471 3.90 7.87 6.93
CA ALA A 471 2.68 7.09 7.15
C ALA A 471 1.44 7.99 7.09
N LEU A 472 1.49 9.20 7.64
CA LEU A 472 0.41 10.19 7.55
C LEU A 472 0.20 10.70 6.12
N ALA A 473 1.27 11.09 5.43
CA ALA A 473 1.22 11.62 4.07
C ALA A 473 0.68 10.60 3.05
N HIS A 474 0.86 9.31 3.34
CA HIS A 474 0.41 8.21 2.49
C HIS A 474 -0.82 7.47 3.03
N HIS A 475 -1.36 7.84 4.19
CA HIS A 475 -2.46 7.13 4.84
C HIS A 475 -2.15 5.65 5.11
N GLY A 476 -0.92 5.34 5.51
CA GLY A 476 -0.43 3.99 5.81
C GLY A 476 -0.44 3.63 7.29
N VAL A 477 0.42 2.67 7.65
CA VAL A 477 0.67 2.17 8.99
C VAL A 477 2.11 2.52 9.41
N ALA A 478 2.28 3.20 10.54
CA ALA A 478 3.59 3.39 11.15
C ALA A 478 3.89 2.25 12.13
N HIS A 479 4.81 1.36 11.78
CA HIS A 479 5.15 0.18 12.59
C HIS A 479 6.51 0.34 13.29
N PHE A 480 6.47 0.34 14.63
CA PHE A 480 7.63 0.32 15.51
C PHE A 480 7.70 -0.98 16.33
N LEU A 481 8.90 -1.50 16.49
CA LEU A 481 9.17 -2.70 17.28
C LEU A 481 10.02 -2.36 18.51
N PHE A 482 9.72 -3.01 19.65
CA PHE A 482 10.57 -2.96 20.84
C PHE A 482 10.77 -4.34 21.47
N HIS A 483 11.96 -4.61 22.00
CA HIS A 483 12.19 -5.82 22.79
C HIS A 483 12.01 -5.55 24.29
N PRO A 484 11.36 -6.45 25.07
CA PRO A 484 11.18 -6.30 26.51
C PRO A 484 12.49 -6.12 27.27
N VAL A 485 13.58 -6.75 26.83
CA VAL A 485 14.90 -6.58 27.45
C VAL A 485 15.39 -5.13 27.36
N HIS A 486 15.11 -4.44 26.26
CA HIS A 486 15.52 -3.05 26.04
C HIS A 486 14.64 -2.11 26.85
N LEU A 487 13.33 -2.32 26.82
CA LEU A 487 12.38 -1.59 27.65
C LEU A 487 12.62 -1.80 29.15
N HIS A 488 12.98 -2.99 29.60
CA HIS A 488 13.23 -3.26 31.03
C HIS A 488 14.54 -2.60 31.49
N ARG A 489 15.62 -2.73 30.73
CA ARG A 489 16.97 -2.34 31.18
C ARG A 489 17.33 -0.89 30.92
N ARG A 490 16.64 -0.19 30.01
CA ARG A 490 17.08 1.12 29.51
C ARG A 490 15.96 2.15 29.62
N GLY A 491 16.15 3.14 30.50
CA GLY A 491 15.20 4.25 30.69
C GLY A 491 14.93 5.01 29.40
N TYR A 492 15.98 5.40 28.68
CA TYR A 492 15.87 6.13 27.42
C TYR A 492 15.11 5.39 26.30
N VAL A 493 15.13 4.04 26.27
CA VAL A 493 14.32 3.28 25.28
C VAL A 493 12.84 3.34 25.66
N ARG A 494 12.51 3.24 26.95
CA ARG A 494 11.13 3.45 27.41
C ARG A 494 10.65 4.86 27.09
N ASP A 495 11.49 5.86 27.31
CA ASP A 495 11.14 7.25 27.01
C ASP A 495 10.91 7.46 25.51
N ALA A 496 11.76 6.91 24.65
CA ALA A 496 11.54 6.91 23.21
C ALA A 496 10.22 6.22 22.81
N CYS A 497 9.86 5.11 23.48
CA CYS A 497 8.57 4.44 23.32
C CYS A 497 7.39 5.34 23.72
N ARG A 498 7.45 6.02 24.88
CA ARG A 498 6.42 6.99 25.29
C ARG A 498 6.26 8.11 24.28
N GLU A 499 7.37 8.66 23.79
CA GLU A 499 7.37 9.78 22.86
C GLU A 499 6.77 9.44 21.50
N VAL A 500 7.07 8.25 20.95
CA VAL A 500 6.46 7.83 19.68
C VAL A 500 4.97 7.56 19.84
N VAL A 501 4.55 6.95 20.95
CA VAL A 501 3.13 6.73 21.27
C VAL A 501 2.36 8.04 21.33
N GLU A 502 2.89 8.99 22.07
CA GLU A 502 2.28 10.30 22.26
C GLU A 502 2.28 11.12 20.96
N LEU A 503 3.35 11.10 20.17
CA LEU A 503 3.40 11.82 18.90
C LEU A 503 2.40 11.27 17.88
N ALA A 504 2.31 9.95 17.71
CA ALA A 504 1.33 9.33 16.82
C ALA A 504 -0.11 9.69 17.23
N ARG A 505 -0.41 9.67 18.54
CA ARG A 505 -1.72 10.07 19.08
C ARG A 505 -2.05 11.53 18.76
N ARG A 506 -1.10 12.45 18.93
CA ARG A 506 -1.29 13.87 18.57
C ARG A 506 -1.54 14.07 17.08
N SER A 507 -0.99 13.20 16.24
CA SER A 507 -1.24 13.18 14.80
C SER A 507 -2.54 12.45 14.40
N GLY A 508 -3.36 12.03 15.36
CA GLY A 508 -4.64 11.36 15.12
C GLY A 508 -4.52 9.90 14.69
N MET A 509 -3.37 9.27 14.91
CA MET A 509 -3.14 7.86 14.55
C MET A 509 -3.55 6.96 15.73
N PRO A 510 -4.62 6.15 15.62
CA PRO A 510 -4.92 5.15 16.63
C PRO A 510 -3.86 4.05 16.62
N TRP A 511 -3.65 3.42 17.77
CA TRP A 511 -2.75 2.28 17.92
C TRP A 511 -3.52 0.98 17.79
N TRP A 512 -3.23 0.20 16.76
CA TRP A 512 -3.87 -1.08 16.49
C TRP A 512 -2.87 -2.24 16.59
N THR A 513 -3.34 -3.42 16.97
CA THR A 513 -2.57 -4.67 16.85
C THR A 513 -2.58 -5.17 15.40
N ALA A 514 -1.70 -6.11 15.05
CA ALA A 514 -1.65 -6.74 13.73
C ALA A 514 -2.98 -7.45 13.39
N ALA A 515 -3.61 -8.13 14.35
CA ALA A 515 -4.93 -8.73 14.20
C ALA A 515 -6.01 -7.68 13.88
N GLN A 516 -6.03 -6.54 14.57
CA GLN A 516 -6.99 -5.46 14.30
C GLN A 516 -6.80 -4.87 12.90
N LEU A 517 -5.54 -4.67 12.47
CA LEU A 517 -5.19 -4.27 11.11
C LEU A 517 -5.69 -5.30 10.08
N ASN A 518 -5.40 -6.59 10.30
CA ASN A 518 -5.85 -7.68 9.45
C ASN A 518 -7.38 -7.72 9.32
N ASP A 519 -8.08 -7.64 10.44
CA ASP A 519 -9.55 -7.76 10.49
C ASP A 519 -10.21 -6.59 9.78
N TRP A 520 -9.73 -5.37 9.99
CA TRP A 520 -10.21 -4.18 9.30
C TRP A 520 -9.97 -4.26 7.79
N GLU A 521 -8.73 -4.59 7.39
CA GLU A 521 -8.33 -4.68 5.99
C GLU A 521 -9.16 -5.72 5.22
N ARG A 522 -9.42 -6.88 5.83
CA ARG A 522 -10.27 -7.92 5.24
C ARG A 522 -11.74 -7.49 5.20
N LEU A 523 -12.27 -6.93 6.29
CA LEU A 523 -13.65 -6.45 6.34
C LEU A 523 -13.95 -5.42 5.26
N ARG A 524 -13.10 -4.40 5.12
CA ARG A 524 -13.32 -3.35 4.11
C ARG A 524 -13.17 -3.87 2.68
N ARG A 525 -12.35 -4.90 2.45
CA ARG A 525 -12.18 -5.55 1.14
C ARG A 525 -13.38 -6.38 0.71
N GLU A 526 -14.33 -6.64 1.59
CA GLU A 526 -15.62 -7.23 1.22
C GLU A 526 -16.60 -6.18 0.66
N VAL A 527 -16.31 -4.88 0.84
CA VAL A 527 -17.14 -3.81 0.29
C VAL A 527 -16.94 -3.74 -1.22
N THR A 528 -18.04 -3.68 -1.96
CA THR A 528 -18.05 -3.38 -3.39
C THR A 528 -18.76 -2.05 -3.62
N LEU A 529 -18.19 -1.23 -4.49
CA LEU A 529 -18.78 0.05 -4.89
C LEU A 529 -19.26 -0.04 -6.33
N SER A 530 -20.23 0.79 -6.68
CA SER A 530 -20.63 1.06 -8.06
C SER A 530 -21.31 2.42 -8.14
N VAL A 531 -21.43 2.95 -9.35
CA VAL A 531 -22.08 4.25 -9.60
C VAL A 531 -23.24 4.07 -10.57
N ARG A 532 -24.27 4.89 -10.36
CA ARG A 532 -25.34 5.16 -11.33
C ARG A 532 -25.55 6.67 -11.44
N GLN A 533 -26.04 7.10 -12.58
CA GLN A 533 -26.54 8.46 -12.77
C GLN A 533 -28.05 8.38 -13.02
N PRO A 534 -28.89 8.51 -11.97
CA PRO A 534 -30.34 8.34 -12.13
C PRO A 534 -30.99 9.46 -12.92
N GLU A 535 -30.39 10.66 -12.91
CA GLU A 535 -30.87 11.85 -13.62
C GLU A 535 -29.71 12.83 -13.82
N ALA A 536 -29.90 13.83 -14.69
CA ALA A 536 -28.89 14.87 -14.89
C ALA A 536 -28.67 15.66 -13.58
N GLY A 537 -27.40 15.79 -13.16
CA GLY A 537 -27.05 16.48 -11.92
C GLY A 537 -27.19 15.63 -10.65
N ALA A 538 -27.41 14.32 -10.78
CA ALA A 538 -27.43 13.37 -9.67
C ALA A 538 -26.46 12.20 -9.88
N ILE A 539 -25.81 11.79 -8.79
CA ILE A 539 -24.92 10.63 -8.73
C ILE A 539 -25.42 9.72 -7.61
N GLU A 540 -25.70 8.46 -7.91
CA GLU A 540 -25.99 7.44 -6.90
C GLU A 540 -24.77 6.53 -6.74
N VAL A 541 -24.19 6.51 -5.54
CA VAL A 541 -23.17 5.53 -5.15
C VAL A 541 -23.87 4.36 -4.47
N VAL A 542 -23.61 3.16 -4.96
CA VAL A 542 -24.15 1.93 -4.39
C VAL A 542 -23.01 1.16 -3.73
N ALA A 543 -23.08 1.04 -2.41
CA ALA A 543 -22.16 0.22 -1.63
C ALA A 543 -22.83 -1.09 -1.23
N ARG A 544 -22.15 -2.22 -1.41
CA ARG A 544 -22.61 -3.52 -0.94
C ARG A 544 -21.56 -4.18 -0.08
N THR A 545 -22.00 -4.75 1.03
CA THR A 545 -21.14 -5.47 1.96
C THR A 545 -21.88 -6.66 2.56
N PRO A 546 -21.26 -7.85 2.69
CA PRO A 546 -21.89 -9.00 3.33
C PRO A 546 -21.98 -8.85 4.86
N ARG A 547 -21.16 -7.97 5.45
CA ARG A 547 -21.08 -7.73 6.90
C ARG A 547 -21.11 -6.23 7.20
N PRO A 548 -21.62 -5.80 8.37
CA PRO A 548 -21.63 -4.38 8.72
C PRO A 548 -20.21 -3.79 8.77
N VAL A 549 -20.04 -2.59 8.20
CA VAL A 549 -18.80 -1.80 8.25
C VAL A 549 -19.11 -0.46 8.91
N SER A 550 -18.54 -0.23 10.09
CA SER A 550 -18.76 1.02 10.83
C SER A 550 -17.84 2.12 10.31
N ALA A 551 -18.34 3.36 10.28
CA ALA A 551 -17.62 4.56 9.88
C ALA A 551 -16.86 4.41 8.55
N ALA A 552 -17.47 3.81 7.53
CA ALA A 552 -16.88 3.77 6.20
C ALA A 552 -16.73 5.19 5.63
N ALA A 553 -15.57 5.48 5.05
CA ALA A 553 -15.30 6.73 4.34
C ALA A 553 -15.24 6.46 2.84
N ILE A 554 -16.32 6.79 2.12
CA ILE A 554 -16.38 6.66 0.66
C ILE A 554 -15.98 8.00 0.06
N ASN A 555 -14.88 8.05 -0.66
CA ASN A 555 -14.37 9.24 -1.31
C ASN A 555 -14.81 9.29 -2.77
N LEU A 556 -15.14 10.49 -3.25
CA LEU A 556 -15.46 10.75 -4.64
C LEU A 556 -14.58 11.88 -5.19
N ALA A 557 -13.88 11.60 -6.29
CA ALA A 557 -13.44 12.64 -7.19
C ALA A 557 -14.66 13.16 -7.94
N LEU A 558 -15.10 14.38 -7.61
CA LEU A 558 -16.24 15.00 -8.28
C LEU A 558 -15.82 15.50 -9.66
N PRO A 559 -16.71 15.47 -10.66
CA PRO A 559 -16.46 16.10 -11.95
C PRO A 559 -16.10 17.58 -11.77
N GLU A 560 -15.20 18.11 -12.61
CA GLU A 560 -14.80 19.54 -12.52
C GLU A 560 -15.99 20.50 -12.58
N THR A 561 -17.05 20.11 -13.29
CA THR A 561 -18.31 20.88 -13.40
C THR A 561 -19.07 21.02 -12.09
N TRP A 562 -18.74 20.23 -11.06
CA TRP A 562 -19.34 20.28 -9.73
C TRP A 562 -18.49 21.08 -8.74
N ASN A 563 -17.32 21.56 -9.14
CA ASN A 563 -16.43 22.33 -8.25
C ASN A 563 -17.12 23.61 -7.77
N GLY A 564 -17.16 23.81 -6.45
CA GLY A 564 -17.77 24.98 -5.81
C GLY A 564 -19.30 24.97 -5.75
N ALA A 565 -19.96 23.91 -6.26
CA ALA A 565 -21.40 23.78 -6.15
C ALA A 565 -21.82 23.30 -4.74
N ALA A 566 -23.02 23.71 -4.31
CA ALA A 566 -23.62 23.17 -3.10
C ALA A 566 -24.16 21.77 -3.37
N ILE A 567 -23.75 20.79 -2.56
CA ILE A 567 -24.12 19.38 -2.73
C ILE A 567 -25.03 18.97 -1.58
N THR A 568 -26.15 18.34 -1.91
CA THR A 568 -27.02 17.66 -0.94
C THR A 568 -26.82 16.16 -1.07
N VAL A 569 -26.72 15.47 0.06
CA VAL A 569 -26.57 14.01 0.12
C VAL A 569 -27.78 13.41 0.82
N GLU A 570 -28.48 12.52 0.12
CA GLU A 570 -29.59 11.72 0.64
C GLU A 570 -29.14 10.25 0.70
N SER A 571 -29.49 9.56 1.79
CA SER A 571 -29.22 8.13 1.94
C SER A 571 -30.52 7.33 1.93
N THR A 572 -30.52 6.22 1.21
CA THR A 572 -31.60 5.22 1.26
C THR A 572 -30.99 3.83 1.44
N MET A 573 -31.70 2.98 2.17
CA MET A 573 -31.25 1.62 2.46
C MET A 573 -32.37 0.62 2.27
N ASP A 574 -31.99 -0.59 1.88
CA ASP A 574 -32.92 -1.72 1.82
C ASP A 574 -33.28 -2.23 3.24
N SER A 575 -32.59 -1.74 4.29
CA SER A 575 -32.85 -2.05 5.69
C SER A 575 -33.52 -0.87 6.43
N ALA A 576 -34.44 -1.15 7.35
CA ALA A 576 -35.35 -0.16 7.97
C ALA A 576 -34.70 0.86 8.92
N ALA A 577 -33.39 0.79 9.16
CA ALA A 577 -32.67 1.74 10.01
C ALA A 577 -32.02 2.81 9.12
N GLY A 578 -32.42 4.08 9.24
CA GLY A 578 -31.75 5.18 8.55
C GLY A 578 -30.40 5.50 9.19
N THR A 579 -29.32 5.40 8.42
CA THR A 579 -27.96 5.79 8.83
C THR A 579 -27.78 7.25 8.47
N ALA A 580 -27.39 8.06 9.46
CA ALA A 580 -26.99 9.43 9.22
C ALA A 580 -25.70 9.43 8.38
N VAL A 581 -25.76 10.05 7.20
CA VAL A 581 -24.57 10.24 6.35
C VAL A 581 -24.06 11.65 6.56
N ARG A 582 -22.77 11.75 6.86
CA ARG A 582 -22.07 13.03 6.89
C ARG A 582 -21.25 13.15 5.63
N HIS A 583 -21.05 14.37 5.15
CA HIS A 583 -20.14 14.61 4.06
C HIS A 583 -19.24 15.80 4.37
N THR A 584 -17.99 15.70 3.94
CA THR A 584 -16.98 16.74 4.11
C THR A 584 -16.10 16.79 2.86
N MET A 585 -15.49 17.95 2.61
CA MET A 585 -14.39 18.01 1.65
C MET A 585 -13.12 17.56 2.36
N SER A 586 -12.41 16.62 1.74
CA SER A 586 -11.14 16.09 2.24
C SER A 586 -10.08 16.17 1.14
N GLU A 587 -8.81 16.23 1.54
CA GLU A 587 -7.70 16.02 0.60
C GLU A 587 -7.22 14.58 0.71
N ARG A 588 -7.14 13.88 -0.42
CA ARG A 588 -6.61 12.52 -0.52
C ARG A 588 -5.73 12.41 -1.74
N HIS A 589 -4.52 11.89 -1.58
CA HIS A 589 -3.54 11.79 -2.65
C HIS A 589 -3.33 13.13 -3.40
N GLY A 590 -3.34 14.26 -2.68
CA GLY A 590 -3.19 15.60 -3.26
C GLY A 590 -4.36 16.07 -4.14
N ARG A 591 -5.54 15.45 -4.01
CA ARG A 591 -6.75 15.84 -4.73
C ARG A 591 -7.86 16.12 -3.73
N ALA A 592 -8.62 17.18 -3.97
CA ALA A 592 -9.83 17.48 -3.22
C ALA A 592 -10.92 16.46 -3.58
N MET A 593 -11.52 15.85 -2.57
CA MET A 593 -12.53 14.83 -2.72
C MET A 593 -13.70 15.11 -1.78
N LEU A 594 -14.88 14.64 -2.17
CA LEU A 594 -16.00 14.57 -1.25
C LEU A 594 -15.94 13.23 -0.51
N GLU A 595 -15.73 13.28 0.80
CA GLU A 595 -15.83 12.11 1.66
C GLU A 595 -17.26 11.96 2.17
N LEU A 596 -17.84 10.78 2.02
CA LEU A 596 -19.11 10.36 2.60
C LEU A 596 -18.82 9.43 3.78
N SER A 597 -19.11 9.88 4.98
CA SER A 597 -18.98 9.10 6.22
C SER A 597 -20.30 8.41 6.53
N ALA A 598 -20.31 7.07 6.55
CA ALA A 598 -21.52 6.29 6.80
C ALA A 598 -21.21 4.93 7.47
N ASP A 599 -22.11 4.47 8.33
CA ASP A 599 -22.17 3.06 8.70
C ASP A 599 -22.86 2.27 7.59
N LEU A 600 -22.18 1.27 7.04
CA LEU A 600 -22.71 0.39 6.00
C LEU A 600 -23.27 -0.88 6.65
N PRO A 601 -24.60 -1.07 6.77
CA PRO A 601 -25.14 -2.34 7.21
C PRO A 601 -24.86 -3.44 6.18
N ALA A 602 -24.97 -4.70 6.60
CA ALA A 602 -24.97 -5.83 5.67
C ALA A 602 -26.09 -5.66 4.63
N GLY A 603 -25.77 -5.90 3.36
CA GLY A 603 -26.68 -5.72 2.23
C GLY A 603 -26.26 -4.56 1.32
N THR A 604 -27.23 -3.79 0.84
CA THR A 604 -27.02 -2.67 -0.10
C THR A 604 -27.37 -1.34 0.54
N THR A 605 -26.45 -0.38 0.43
CA THR A 605 -26.62 1.03 0.82
C THR A 605 -26.54 1.90 -0.43
N ARG A 606 -27.49 2.82 -0.61
CA ARG A 606 -27.53 3.77 -1.74
C ARG A 606 -27.39 5.20 -1.23
N LEU A 607 -26.38 5.90 -1.73
CA LEU A 607 -26.07 7.28 -1.38
C LEU A 607 -26.28 8.13 -2.63
N THR A 608 -27.31 8.97 -2.61
CA THR A 608 -27.63 9.86 -3.74
C THR A 608 -27.11 11.26 -3.45
N LEU A 609 -26.23 11.74 -4.31
CA LEU A 609 -25.71 13.09 -4.33
C LEU A 609 -26.46 13.88 -5.38
N ARG A 610 -26.99 15.05 -5.02
CA ARG A 610 -27.61 15.99 -5.96
C ARG A 610 -26.89 17.34 -5.88
N LEU A 611 -26.67 17.94 -7.04
CA LEU A 611 -26.38 19.37 -7.11
C LEU A 611 -27.60 20.13 -6.60
N SER A 612 -27.39 21.00 -5.61
CA SER A 612 -28.44 21.94 -5.22
C SER A 612 -28.69 22.88 -6.40
N PRO A 613 -29.96 23.12 -6.79
CA PRO A 613 -30.28 24.23 -7.68
C PRO A 613 -29.71 25.48 -7.01
N THR A 614 -28.81 26.19 -7.69
CA THR A 614 -28.05 27.29 -7.11
C THR A 614 -28.97 28.26 -6.36
N GLY A 615 -28.80 28.32 -5.04
CA GLY A 615 -28.92 29.60 -4.35
C GLY A 615 -27.89 30.53 -4.98
N THR A 616 -28.33 31.70 -5.41
CA THR A 616 -27.51 32.73 -6.05
C THR A 616 -26.15 32.86 -5.36
N PRO A 617 -25.01 32.89 -6.08
CA PRO A 617 -23.71 33.10 -5.46
C PRO A 617 -23.78 34.37 -4.62
N ALA A 618 -23.44 34.28 -3.33
CA ALA A 618 -23.34 35.46 -2.48
C ALA A 618 -22.31 36.40 -3.15
N ALA A 619 -22.79 37.56 -3.61
CA ALA A 619 -21.95 38.58 -4.19
C ALA A 619 -20.82 38.88 -3.20
N THR A 620 -19.58 38.67 -3.64
CA THR A 620 -18.39 39.11 -2.92
C THR A 620 -18.44 40.62 -2.83
N GLY A 621 -18.87 41.12 -1.66
CA GLY A 621 -18.84 42.53 -1.33
C GLY A 621 -17.40 43.01 -1.31
N GLY A 622 -16.97 43.65 -2.40
CA GLY A 622 -15.71 44.36 -2.50
C GLY A 622 -15.69 45.55 -1.54
N GLY A 623 -15.25 45.30 -0.30
CA GLY A 623 -14.83 46.33 0.63
C GLY A 623 -13.45 46.85 0.24
N THR A 624 -13.40 48.03 -0.36
CA THR A 624 -12.16 48.80 -0.55
C THR A 624 -11.72 49.34 0.81
N HIS A 625 -10.53 48.95 1.28
CA HIS A 625 -9.80 49.69 2.31
C HIS A 625 -8.65 50.46 1.66
N ARG A 626 -8.70 51.78 1.85
CA ARG A 626 -7.59 52.73 1.67
C ARG A 626 -6.53 52.53 2.73
#